data_AF-A0A0A9WQI3-F1
#
_entry.id   AF-A0A0A9WQI3-F1
#
_cell.length_a   1.000
_cell.length_b   1.000
_cell.length_c   1.000
_cell.angle_alpha   90.00
_cell.angle_beta   90.00
_cell.angle_gamma   90.00
#
_symmetry.space_group_name_H-M   'P 1'
#
loop_
_entity.id
_entity.type
_entity.pdbx_description
1 polymer ?
#
loop_
_entity_poly.entity_id
_entity_poly.type
_entity_poly.pdbx_seq_one_letter_code
_entity_poly.pdbx_strand_id
1 'polypeptide(L)'
;VNVITKSSRVRVVRCSSSVLILYLFNFLFLQQTLPFLQKVVLLLLASDSIMFRRIVCNLTDQMSPSPFSQVQVRWRKKPRWLPVAKSRMFRVSERKRCPPDEYEELKRLHNNYRTQMKSLREYFSERTLAMSTGEEVLAEIAKREEDAHQEAIRINLEWNARVAELREKVLAEEKERESEEILEAVEKARKVALEMKMKAEEIVRQEKEKAKHYITPENIDEAINKALDNPVDYEFAIDLDENIIKGRRTKPVQNLQEEIKK
;
A
#
# COMPACT_ATOMS: atom_id res chain seq x y z
N VAL A 1 19.61 -58.97 -32.87
CA VAL A 1 18.26 -59.58 -32.96
C VAL A 1 17.24 -58.51 -32.58
N ASN A 2 16.26 -58.32 -33.46
CA ASN A 2 15.08 -57.44 -33.38
C ASN A 2 15.28 -55.92 -33.47
N VAL A 3 15.28 -55.49 -34.73
CA VAL A 3 14.71 -54.25 -35.27
C VAL A 3 13.22 -54.15 -34.88
N ILE A 4 12.71 -52.94 -34.61
CA ILE A 4 11.49 -52.37 -35.22
C ILE A 4 11.36 -50.89 -34.81
N THR A 5 11.20 -50.10 -35.85
CA THR A 5 11.04 -48.65 -35.95
C THR A 5 9.65 -48.19 -35.52
N LYS A 6 9.52 -46.99 -34.93
CA LYS A 6 8.32 -46.17 -35.09
C LYS A 6 8.66 -44.70 -35.28
N SER A 7 8.36 -44.25 -36.49
CA SER A 7 8.30 -42.86 -36.93
C SER A 7 6.97 -42.21 -36.51
N SER A 8 7.00 -40.88 -36.42
CA SER A 8 5.92 -39.92 -36.69
C SER A 8 4.99 -39.48 -35.54
N ARG A 9 5.20 -38.25 -35.03
CA ARG A 9 4.44 -37.02 -35.36
C ARG A 9 4.69 -35.95 -34.28
N VAL A 10 5.62 -35.04 -34.55
CA VAL A 10 5.72 -33.77 -33.81
C VAL A 10 4.70 -32.81 -34.41
N ARG A 11 3.70 -32.42 -33.63
CA ARG A 11 2.74 -31.36 -33.99
C ARG A 11 3.40 -30.02 -33.70
N VAL A 12 3.96 -29.39 -34.73
CA VAL A 12 4.44 -28.00 -34.65
C VAL A 12 3.21 -27.10 -34.64
N VAL A 13 2.83 -26.63 -33.44
CA VAL A 13 1.84 -25.55 -33.31
C VAL A 13 2.57 -24.24 -33.60
N ARG A 14 2.31 -23.64 -34.76
CA ARG A 14 2.70 -22.26 -35.05
C ARG A 14 1.91 -21.34 -34.12
N CYS A 15 2.53 -20.90 -33.03
CA CYS A 15 2.03 -19.75 -32.28
C CYS A 15 2.47 -18.48 -33.02
N SER A 16 1.50 -17.75 -33.56
CA SER A 16 1.70 -16.43 -34.17
C SER A 16 2.33 -15.47 -33.16
N SER A 17 3.43 -14.83 -33.55
CA SER A 17 4.19 -13.85 -32.76
C SER A 17 3.36 -12.68 -32.22
N SER A 18 2.14 -12.49 -32.71
CA SER A 18 1.22 -11.43 -32.29
C SER A 18 0.62 -11.62 -30.89
N VAL A 19 0.54 -12.86 -30.38
CA VAL A 19 -0.12 -13.15 -29.10
C VAL A 19 0.84 -12.92 -27.93
N LEU A 20 2.12 -13.28 -28.07
CA LEU A 20 3.15 -13.06 -27.05
C LEU A 20 3.49 -11.58 -26.85
N ILE A 21 3.41 -10.77 -27.90
CA ILE A 21 3.66 -9.32 -27.81
C ILE A 21 2.54 -8.63 -27.02
N LEU A 22 1.27 -9.05 -27.17
CA LEU A 22 0.16 -8.48 -26.40
C LEU A 22 0.17 -8.87 -24.92
N TYR A 23 0.68 -10.07 -24.57
CA TYR A 23 0.87 -10.46 -23.18
C TYR A 23 2.07 -9.75 -22.52
N LEU A 24 3.17 -9.54 -23.25
CA LEU A 24 4.33 -8.80 -22.73
C LEU A 24 4.07 -7.28 -22.64
N PHE A 25 3.30 -6.71 -23.57
CA PHE A 25 2.89 -5.29 -23.49
C PHE A 25 1.93 -5.05 -22.33
N ASN A 26 1.00 -5.98 -22.05
CA ASN A 26 0.15 -5.91 -20.85
C ASN A 26 0.96 -6.07 -19.56
N PHE A 27 1.99 -6.92 -19.53
CA PHE A 27 2.80 -7.14 -18.33
C PHE A 27 3.71 -5.94 -18.00
N LEU A 28 4.29 -5.30 -19.01
CA LEU A 28 5.07 -4.06 -18.86
C LEU A 28 4.19 -2.84 -18.53
N PHE A 29 2.98 -2.76 -19.10
CA PHE A 29 2.01 -1.69 -18.78
C PHE A 29 1.44 -1.84 -17.36
N LEU A 30 1.26 -3.06 -16.85
CA LEU A 30 0.90 -3.30 -15.45
C LEU A 30 2.02 -2.95 -14.48
N GLN A 31 3.30 -3.19 -14.80
CA GLN A 31 4.41 -2.84 -13.89
C GLN A 31 4.68 -1.34 -13.79
N GLN A 32 4.41 -0.56 -14.84
CA GLN A 32 4.57 0.90 -14.82
C GLN A 32 3.39 1.65 -14.16
N THR A 33 2.20 1.02 -14.10
CA THR A 33 1.00 1.61 -13.48
C THR A 33 0.77 1.13 -12.04
N LEU A 34 1.45 0.08 -11.60
CA LEU A 34 1.37 -0.44 -10.23
C LEU A 34 1.77 0.56 -9.13
N PRO A 35 2.80 1.42 -9.23
CA PRO A 35 3.06 2.40 -8.17
C PRO A 35 2.06 3.56 -8.15
N PHE A 36 1.37 3.83 -9.27
CA PHE A 36 0.36 4.87 -9.37
C PHE A 36 -1.01 4.37 -8.88
N LEU A 37 -1.39 3.15 -9.26
CA LEU A 37 -2.58 2.48 -8.75
C LEU A 37 -2.44 2.10 -7.28
N GLN A 38 -1.25 1.74 -6.80
CA GLN A 38 -1.04 1.47 -5.38
C GLN A 38 -1.05 2.75 -4.54
N LYS A 39 -0.60 3.90 -5.08
CA LYS A 39 -0.78 5.22 -4.45
C LYS A 39 -2.21 5.73 -4.51
N VAL A 40 -2.95 5.51 -5.60
CA VAL A 40 -4.37 5.88 -5.73
C VAL A 40 -5.26 4.98 -4.88
N VAL A 41 -4.95 3.68 -4.78
CA VAL A 41 -5.64 2.74 -3.88
C VAL A 41 -5.22 2.97 -2.43
N LEU A 42 -3.98 3.36 -2.11
CA LEU A 42 -3.64 3.84 -0.76
C LEU A 42 -4.28 5.20 -0.46
N LEU A 43 -4.45 6.10 -1.43
CA LEU A 43 -5.16 7.37 -1.23
C LEU A 43 -6.66 7.15 -1.06
N LEU A 44 -7.25 6.21 -1.80
CA LEU A 44 -8.66 5.81 -1.67
C LEU A 44 -8.91 5.05 -0.37
N LEU A 45 -8.03 4.11 0.00
CA LEU A 45 -8.09 3.38 1.28
C LEU A 45 -7.62 4.22 2.49
N ALA A 46 -6.84 5.28 2.30
CA ALA A 46 -6.52 6.27 3.35
C ALA A 46 -7.58 7.38 3.45
N SER A 47 -8.35 7.63 2.38
CA SER A 47 -9.57 8.45 2.46
C SER A 47 -10.76 7.68 3.04
N ASP A 48 -10.71 6.34 3.00
CA ASP A 48 -11.71 5.45 3.58
C ASP A 48 -11.28 5.01 4.98
N SER A 49 -11.53 5.85 6.00
CA SER A 49 -11.95 5.35 7.34
C SER A 49 -12.25 6.42 8.38
N ILE A 50 -11.89 7.70 8.18
CA ILE A 50 -12.13 8.70 9.24
C ILE A 50 -12.91 9.92 8.74
N MET A 51 -12.62 10.42 7.53
CA MET A 51 -13.31 11.63 7.01
C MET A 51 -14.63 11.32 6.29
N PHE A 52 -14.73 10.23 5.53
CA PHE A 52 -16.01 9.83 4.92
C PHE A 52 -17.02 9.33 5.96
N ARG A 53 -16.53 8.63 7.01
CA ARG A 53 -17.36 8.35 8.20
C ARG A 53 -17.76 9.65 8.90
N ARG A 54 -16.91 10.65 9.06
CA ARG A 54 -17.29 11.88 9.77
C ARG A 54 -18.27 12.77 8.99
N ILE A 55 -18.17 12.81 7.65
CA ILE A 55 -19.10 13.59 6.81
C ILE A 55 -20.45 12.86 6.67
N VAL A 56 -20.46 11.53 6.53
CA VAL A 56 -21.71 10.75 6.47
C VAL A 56 -22.34 10.58 7.85
N CYS A 57 -21.55 10.38 8.91
CA CYS A 57 -22.06 10.27 10.28
C CYS A 57 -22.62 11.62 10.79
N ASN A 58 -22.06 12.78 10.44
CA ASN A 58 -22.65 14.05 10.88
C ASN A 58 -24.02 14.37 10.23
N LEU A 59 -24.39 13.68 9.16
CA LEU A 59 -25.74 13.75 8.56
C LEU A 59 -26.70 12.68 9.11
N THR A 60 -26.20 11.60 9.73
CA THR A 60 -27.02 10.47 10.21
C THR A 60 -27.03 10.27 11.72
N ASP A 61 -26.21 11.00 12.50
CA ASP A 61 -26.08 10.82 13.96
C ASP A 61 -27.09 11.62 14.80
N GLN A 62 -28.12 12.20 14.16
CA GLN A 62 -29.27 12.82 14.86
C GLN A 62 -30.40 11.83 15.15
N MET A 63 -30.31 10.58 14.70
CA MET A 63 -31.33 9.58 14.98
C MET A 63 -30.69 8.22 15.20
N SER A 64 -30.26 7.95 16.44
CA SER A 64 -30.27 6.57 16.89
C SER A 64 -31.70 6.05 16.66
N PRO A 65 -31.90 4.97 15.88
CA PRO A 65 -33.23 4.42 15.71
C PRO A 65 -33.54 3.78 17.05
N SER A 66 -34.15 4.56 17.96
CA SER A 66 -34.73 4.00 19.16
C SER A 66 -35.62 2.82 18.72
N PRO A 67 -35.76 1.76 19.52
CA PRO A 67 -36.63 0.63 19.18
C PRO A 67 -38.10 1.03 18.99
N PHE A 68 -38.44 2.31 19.22
CA PHE A 68 -39.72 2.95 18.89
C PHE A 68 -39.80 3.52 17.46
N SER A 69 -38.79 3.35 16.61
CA SER A 69 -38.77 3.91 15.24
C SER A 69 -39.44 3.05 14.18
N GLN A 70 -39.82 1.80 14.48
CA GLN A 70 -40.78 1.02 13.69
C GLN A 70 -42.24 1.35 14.05
N VAL A 71 -42.55 2.61 14.29
CA VAL A 71 -43.95 3.04 14.37
C VAL A 71 -44.37 3.31 12.94
N GLN A 72 -45.04 2.32 12.33
CA GLN A 72 -45.96 2.51 11.22
C GLN A 72 -46.57 3.92 11.29
N VAL A 73 -46.47 4.71 10.20
CA VAL A 73 -47.10 6.05 10.11
C VAL A 73 -48.61 5.84 10.15
N ARG A 74 -49.12 5.62 11.36
CA ARG A 74 -50.53 5.74 11.68
C ARG A 74 -50.75 7.24 11.55
N TRP A 75 -51.25 7.68 10.39
CA TRP A 75 -51.77 9.03 10.23
C TRP A 75 -52.77 9.26 11.35
N ARG A 76 -52.33 9.86 12.47
CA ARG A 76 -53.13 9.95 13.71
C ARG A 76 -54.41 10.76 13.49
N LYS A 77 -54.46 11.55 12.41
CA LYS A 77 -55.60 12.33 11.96
C LYS A 77 -55.76 12.20 10.45
N LYS A 78 -56.99 12.42 9.96
CA LYS A 78 -57.28 12.43 8.52
C LYS A 78 -56.54 13.61 7.85
N PRO A 79 -55.86 13.40 6.72
CA PRO A 79 -55.18 14.47 6.00
C PRO A 79 -56.19 15.42 5.33
N ARG A 80 -55.76 16.65 5.02
CA ARG A 80 -56.65 17.73 4.56
C ARG A 80 -57.36 17.44 3.24
N TRP A 81 -56.76 16.65 2.35
CA TRP A 81 -57.34 16.26 1.04
C TRP A 81 -58.40 15.14 1.13
N LEU A 82 -58.49 14.44 2.26
CA LEU A 82 -59.47 13.38 2.42
C LEU A 82 -60.83 14.00 2.81
N PRO A 83 -61.93 13.69 2.11
CA PRO A 83 -63.21 14.28 2.44
C PRO A 83 -63.69 13.85 3.83
N VAL A 84 -64.48 14.72 4.46
CA VAL A 84 -65.19 14.40 5.70
C VAL A 84 -66.16 13.26 5.44
N ALA A 85 -66.29 12.33 6.39
CA ALA A 85 -67.23 11.22 6.26
C ALA A 85 -68.67 11.74 6.09
N LYS A 86 -69.48 11.09 5.24
CA LYS A 86 -70.87 11.48 4.96
C LYS A 86 -71.70 11.63 6.25
N SER A 87 -71.49 10.78 7.25
CA SER A 87 -72.17 10.84 8.56
C SER A 87 -71.75 12.01 9.46
N ARG A 88 -70.61 12.65 9.21
CA ARG A 88 -70.10 13.81 9.98
C ARG A 88 -70.21 15.13 9.21
N MET A 89 -70.55 15.10 7.92
CA MET A 89 -70.58 16.26 7.04
C MET A 89 -71.57 17.34 7.50
N PHE A 90 -72.71 16.92 8.04
CA PHE A 90 -73.78 17.82 8.51
C PHE A 90 -74.04 17.70 10.02
N ARG A 91 -73.17 17.00 10.76
CA ARG A 91 -73.33 16.81 12.21
C ARG A 91 -72.86 18.05 12.96
N VAL A 92 -73.79 18.83 13.50
CA VAL A 92 -73.49 19.93 14.42
C VAL A 92 -73.34 19.36 15.83
N SER A 93 -72.21 19.65 16.49
CA SER A 93 -72.03 19.23 17.89
C SER A 93 -72.85 20.12 18.80
N GLU A 94 -73.78 19.52 19.53
CA GLU A 94 -74.54 20.22 20.56
C GLU A 94 -73.60 20.64 21.71
N ARG A 95 -73.78 21.87 22.20
CA ARG A 95 -73.07 22.36 23.37
C ARG A 95 -73.77 21.85 24.62
N LYS A 96 -73.01 21.24 25.53
CA LYS A 96 -73.53 20.86 26.84
C LYS A 96 -73.94 22.12 27.60
N ARG A 97 -75.15 22.13 28.19
CA ARG A 97 -75.60 23.22 29.05
C ARG A 97 -74.92 23.08 30.42
N CYS A 98 -74.25 24.12 30.86
CA CYS A 98 -73.69 24.23 32.21
C CYS A 98 -74.58 25.21 32.98
N PRO A 99 -74.92 24.92 34.24
CA PRO A 99 -75.66 25.88 35.06
C PRO A 99 -74.83 27.18 35.22
N PRO A 100 -75.49 28.36 35.28
CA PRO A 100 -74.80 29.65 35.25
C PRO A 100 -73.83 29.81 36.42
N ASP A 101 -74.22 29.37 37.62
CA ASP A 101 -73.41 29.50 38.84
C ASP A 101 -72.06 28.76 38.73
N GLU A 102 -72.07 27.53 38.20
CA GLU A 102 -70.84 26.75 37.97
C GLU A 102 -69.94 27.42 36.92
N TYR A 103 -70.53 28.00 35.87
CA TYR A 103 -69.77 28.67 34.82
C TYR A 103 -69.04 29.89 35.37
N GLU A 104 -69.69 30.68 36.22
CA GLU A 104 -69.09 31.85 36.85
C GLU A 104 -67.94 31.47 37.80
N GLU A 105 -68.13 30.45 38.63
CA GLU A 105 -67.09 29.96 39.52
C GLU A 105 -65.90 29.37 38.75
N LEU A 106 -66.16 28.55 37.71
CA LEU A 106 -65.09 28.03 36.85
C LEU A 106 -64.32 29.16 36.16
N LYS A 107 -65.02 30.21 35.71
CA LYS A 107 -64.39 31.39 35.11
C LYS A 107 -63.51 32.12 36.12
N ARG A 108 -64.00 32.34 37.35
CA ARG A 108 -63.23 32.97 38.45
C ARG A 108 -61.98 32.17 38.79
N LEU A 109 -62.12 30.86 39.00
CA LEU A 109 -61.00 29.96 39.32
C LEU A 109 -59.98 29.89 38.20
N HIS A 110 -60.43 29.79 36.95
CA HIS A 110 -59.54 29.75 35.79
C HIS A 110 -58.76 31.04 35.62
N ASN A 111 -59.41 32.19 35.83
CA ASN A 111 -58.73 33.49 35.79
C ASN A 111 -57.67 33.58 36.89
N ASN A 112 -58.00 33.20 38.12
CA ASN A 112 -57.05 33.20 39.24
C ASN A 112 -55.86 32.28 38.95
N TYR A 113 -56.11 31.05 38.50
CA TYR A 113 -55.07 30.09 38.15
C TYR A 113 -54.16 30.60 37.03
N ARG A 114 -54.73 31.15 35.96
CA ARG A 114 -53.93 31.68 34.84
C ARG A 114 -53.06 32.85 35.26
N THR A 115 -53.57 33.73 36.12
CA THR A 115 -52.81 34.85 36.67
C THR A 115 -51.63 34.34 37.50
N GLN A 116 -51.86 33.39 38.41
CA GLN A 116 -50.80 32.77 39.22
C GLN A 116 -49.77 32.04 38.36
N MET A 117 -50.21 31.31 37.33
CA MET A 117 -49.29 30.60 36.45
C MET A 117 -48.48 31.56 35.56
N LYS A 118 -49.08 32.71 35.19
CA LYS A 118 -48.39 33.76 34.45
C LYS A 118 -47.28 34.39 35.30
N SER A 119 -47.56 34.72 36.56
CA SER A 119 -46.53 35.28 37.46
C SER A 119 -45.37 34.32 37.70
N LEU A 120 -45.64 33.02 37.83
CA LEU A 120 -44.58 32.00 37.94
C LEU A 120 -43.71 31.94 36.67
N ARG A 121 -44.33 32.00 35.50
CA ARG A 121 -43.60 31.98 34.22
C ARG A 121 -42.70 33.21 34.09
N GLU A 122 -43.20 34.39 34.42
CA GLU A 122 -42.44 35.65 34.39
C GLU A 122 -41.24 35.57 35.34
N TYR A 123 -41.46 35.13 36.59
CA TYR A 123 -40.38 34.92 37.56
C TYR A 123 -39.26 33.99 37.05
N PHE A 124 -39.62 32.84 36.46
CA PHE A 124 -38.62 31.93 35.91
C PHE A 124 -37.91 32.51 34.69
N SER A 125 -38.62 33.24 33.83
CA SER A 125 -38.01 33.88 32.67
C SER A 125 -36.98 34.94 33.07
N GLU A 126 -37.29 35.77 34.07
CA GLU A 126 -36.37 36.77 34.61
C GLU A 126 -35.15 36.11 35.26
N ARG A 127 -35.36 35.04 36.04
CA ARG A 127 -34.28 34.24 36.61
C ARG A 127 -33.37 33.65 35.54
N THR A 128 -33.93 33.08 34.47
CA THR A 128 -33.13 32.52 33.37
C THR A 128 -32.35 33.61 32.63
N LEU A 129 -32.95 34.78 32.42
CA LEU A 129 -32.26 35.94 31.84
C LEU A 129 -31.12 36.43 32.75
N ALA A 130 -31.35 36.52 34.05
CA ALA A 130 -30.32 36.91 35.02
C ALA A 130 -29.19 35.87 35.14
N MET A 131 -29.50 34.59 34.93
CA MET A 131 -28.49 33.52 34.87
C MET A 131 -27.75 33.46 33.53
N SER A 132 -28.29 34.06 32.47
CA SER A 132 -27.57 34.13 31.21
C SER A 132 -26.32 34.99 31.40
N THR A 133 -25.17 34.42 31.07
CA THR A 133 -23.88 35.09 31.18
C THR A 133 -23.94 36.35 30.32
N GLY A 134 -23.71 37.51 30.93
CA GLY A 134 -23.73 38.80 30.22
C GLY A 134 -22.79 38.79 29.02
N GLU A 135 -23.16 39.51 27.97
CA GLU A 135 -22.40 39.57 26.71
C GLU A 135 -20.92 39.94 26.94
N GLU A 136 -20.64 40.79 27.93
CA GLU A 136 -19.29 41.19 28.34
C GLU A 136 -18.45 40.02 28.86
N VAL A 137 -19.03 39.15 29.69
CA VAL A 137 -18.34 37.99 30.25
C VAL A 137 -18.07 36.95 29.16
N LEU A 138 -19.03 36.76 28.24
CA LEU A 138 -18.82 35.90 27.07
C LEU A 138 -17.71 36.43 26.15
N ALA A 139 -17.66 37.75 25.94
CA ALA A 139 -16.61 38.39 25.15
C ALA A 139 -15.23 38.28 25.82
N GLU A 140 -15.16 38.37 27.16
CA GLU A 140 -13.92 38.17 27.90
C GLU A 140 -13.43 36.72 27.82
N ILE A 141 -14.34 35.74 27.94
CA ILE A 141 -14.01 34.33 27.77
C ILE A 141 -13.45 34.09 26.36
N ALA A 142 -14.13 34.59 25.32
CA ALA A 142 -13.68 34.43 23.94
C ALA A 142 -12.29 35.05 23.69
N LYS A 143 -12.02 36.23 24.26
CA LYS A 143 -10.68 36.85 24.19
C LYS A 143 -9.61 35.99 24.86
N ARG A 144 -9.91 35.48 26.07
CA ARG A 144 -8.98 34.61 26.81
C ARG A 144 -8.70 33.32 26.04
N GLU A 145 -9.69 32.76 25.37
CA GLU A 145 -9.53 31.58 24.51
C GLU A 145 -8.64 31.86 23.29
N GLU A 146 -8.83 33.01 22.64
CA GLU A 146 -8.01 33.43 21.51
C GLU A 146 -6.55 33.68 21.93
N ASP A 147 -6.33 34.36 23.05
CA ASP A 147 -4.97 34.60 23.59
C ASP A 147 -4.27 33.27 23.92
N ALA A 148 -4.98 32.32 24.53
CA ALA A 148 -4.45 30.99 24.82
C ALA A 148 -4.13 30.20 23.54
N HIS A 149 -4.96 30.33 22.50
CA HIS A 149 -4.73 29.70 21.21
C HIS A 149 -3.47 30.27 20.51
N GLN A 150 -3.29 31.59 20.56
CA GLN A 150 -2.09 32.24 20.00
C GLN A 150 -0.81 31.80 20.70
N GLU A 151 -0.86 31.66 22.03
CA GLU A 151 0.29 31.14 22.79
C GLU A 151 0.61 29.69 22.42
N ALA A 152 -0.42 28.85 22.23
CA ALA A 152 -0.22 27.47 21.77
C ALA A 152 0.41 27.40 20.36
N ILE A 153 0.00 28.28 19.45
CA ILE A 153 0.61 28.40 18.11
C ILE A 153 2.09 28.80 18.24
N ARG A 154 2.40 29.78 19.08
CA ARG A 154 3.78 30.24 19.30
C ARG A 154 4.68 29.10 19.78
N ILE A 155 4.23 28.34 20.79
CA ILE A 155 4.97 27.18 21.30
C ILE A 155 5.16 26.11 20.23
N ASN A 156 4.13 25.85 19.41
CA ASN A 156 4.21 24.88 18.31
C ASN A 156 5.25 25.29 17.26
N LEU A 157 5.28 26.57 16.88
CA LEU A 157 6.25 27.11 15.94
C LEU A 157 7.69 27.00 16.48
N GLU A 158 7.91 27.35 17.75
CA GLU A 158 9.22 27.20 18.41
C GLU A 158 9.67 25.74 18.44
N TRP A 159 8.76 24.81 18.73
CA TRP A 159 9.07 23.38 18.72
C TRP A 159 9.39 22.85 17.32
N ASN A 160 8.60 23.25 16.32
CA ASN A 160 8.85 22.88 14.92
C ASN A 160 10.20 23.40 14.43
N ALA A 161 10.60 24.60 14.81
CA ALA A 161 11.91 25.16 14.48
C ALA A 161 13.05 24.29 15.07
N ARG A 162 12.96 23.93 16.36
CA ARG A 162 13.96 23.05 17.00
C ARG A 162 14.03 21.68 16.34
N VAL A 163 12.88 21.09 15.98
CA VAL A 163 12.83 19.80 15.29
C VAL A 163 13.39 19.90 13.87
N ALA A 164 13.15 21.00 13.16
CA ALA A 164 13.71 21.23 11.83
C ALA A 164 15.24 21.25 11.86
N GLU A 165 15.84 21.96 12.82
CA GLU A 165 17.30 21.99 13.00
C GLU A 165 17.89 20.59 13.27
N LEU A 166 17.20 19.77 14.09
CA LEU A 166 17.61 18.40 14.34
C LEU A 166 17.51 17.52 13.08
N ARG A 167 16.46 17.68 12.28
CA ARG A 167 16.29 16.96 11.02
C ARG A 167 17.38 17.31 10.02
N GLU A 168 17.76 18.58 9.92
CA GLU A 168 18.84 19.01 9.03
C GLU A 168 20.19 18.38 9.41
N LYS A 169 20.49 18.28 10.71
CA LYS A 169 21.70 17.60 11.19
C LYS A 169 21.71 16.12 10.80
N VAL A 170 20.64 15.40 11.08
CA VAL A 170 20.53 13.97 10.74
C VAL A 170 20.61 13.76 9.23
N LEU A 171 19.98 14.62 8.44
CA LEU A 171 20.00 14.53 6.98
C LEU A 171 21.37 14.87 6.38
N ALA A 172 22.15 15.74 7.04
CA ALA A 172 23.54 15.99 6.67
C ALA A 172 24.41 14.74 6.94
N GLU A 173 24.30 14.14 8.13
CA GLU A 173 25.02 12.91 8.48
C GLU A 173 24.65 11.72 7.57
N GLU A 174 23.38 11.61 7.19
CA GLU A 174 22.92 10.58 6.24
C GLU A 174 23.52 10.80 4.85
N LYS A 175 23.53 12.04 4.34
CA LYS A 175 24.17 12.37 3.06
C LYS A 175 25.67 12.08 3.05
N GLU A 176 26.36 12.36 4.14
CA GLU A 176 27.79 12.06 4.26
C GLU A 176 28.02 10.54 4.18
N ARG A 177 27.27 9.74 4.95
CA ARG A 177 27.34 8.27 4.87
C ARG A 177 27.00 7.72 3.50
N GLU A 178 25.93 8.20 2.87
CA GLU A 178 25.58 7.81 1.50
C GLU A 178 26.70 8.12 0.51
N SER A 179 27.36 9.28 0.66
CA SER A 179 28.47 9.67 -0.21
C SER A 179 29.69 8.75 -0.05
N GLU A 180 29.99 8.32 1.18
CA GLU A 180 31.06 7.37 1.47
C GLU A 180 30.74 5.99 0.89
N GLU A 181 29.51 5.49 1.09
CA GLU A 181 29.05 4.21 0.54
C GLU A 181 29.11 4.19 -0.99
N ILE A 182 28.69 5.27 -1.65
CA ILE A 182 28.78 5.42 -3.11
C ILE A 182 30.24 5.39 -3.56
N LEU A 183 31.13 6.12 -2.87
CA LEU A 183 32.56 6.15 -3.22
C LEU A 183 33.18 4.75 -3.11
N GLU A 184 32.91 4.03 -2.01
CA GLU A 184 33.37 2.66 -1.84
C GLU A 184 32.84 1.72 -2.93
N ALA A 185 31.56 1.84 -3.28
CA ALA A 185 30.94 1.03 -4.32
C ALA A 185 31.60 1.29 -5.69
N VAL A 186 31.88 2.55 -6.01
CA VAL A 186 32.57 2.95 -7.25
C VAL A 186 34.00 2.39 -7.27
N GLU A 187 34.74 2.45 -6.17
CA GLU A 187 36.09 1.88 -6.10
C GLU A 187 36.10 0.35 -6.24
N LYS A 188 35.17 -0.34 -5.56
CA LYS A 188 35.01 -1.80 -5.68
C LYS A 188 34.67 -2.19 -7.12
N ALA A 189 33.72 -1.50 -7.75
CA ALA A 189 33.35 -1.71 -9.15
C ALA A 189 34.55 -1.49 -10.09
N ARG A 190 35.36 -0.45 -9.85
CA ARG A 190 36.56 -0.17 -10.64
C ARG A 190 37.61 -1.29 -10.52
N LYS A 191 37.84 -1.81 -9.31
CA LYS A 191 38.77 -2.94 -9.07
C LYS A 191 38.31 -4.19 -9.80
N VAL A 192 37.04 -4.57 -9.65
CA VAL A 192 36.46 -5.73 -10.34
C VAL A 192 36.54 -5.59 -11.85
N ALA A 193 36.23 -4.41 -12.39
CA ALA A 193 36.34 -4.15 -13.83
C ALA A 193 37.78 -4.29 -14.33
N LEU A 194 38.77 -3.82 -13.57
CA LEU A 194 40.19 -3.98 -13.90
C LEU A 194 40.59 -5.46 -13.92
N GLU A 195 40.20 -6.23 -12.88
CA GLU A 195 40.49 -7.67 -12.81
C GLU A 195 39.86 -8.44 -13.97
N MET A 196 38.61 -8.14 -14.32
CA MET A 196 37.94 -8.75 -15.47
C MET A 196 38.67 -8.41 -16.78
N LYS A 197 39.12 -7.16 -16.93
CA LYS A 197 39.88 -6.73 -18.11
C LYS A 197 41.20 -7.49 -18.21
N MET A 198 41.95 -7.62 -17.11
CA MET A 198 43.21 -8.37 -17.08
C MET A 198 43.01 -9.84 -17.43
N LYS A 199 41.96 -10.48 -16.88
CA LYS A 199 41.60 -11.87 -17.20
C LYS A 199 41.24 -12.03 -18.67
N ALA A 200 40.46 -11.10 -19.22
CA ALA A 200 40.09 -11.11 -20.64
C ALA A 200 41.32 -10.95 -21.55
N GLU A 201 42.24 -10.03 -21.21
CA GLU A 201 43.50 -9.85 -21.95
C GLU A 201 44.37 -11.10 -21.92
N GLU A 202 44.45 -11.79 -20.79
CA GLU A 202 45.21 -13.04 -20.64
C GLU A 202 44.61 -14.16 -21.49
N ILE A 203 43.29 -14.33 -21.47
CA ILE A 203 42.59 -15.30 -22.32
C ILE A 203 42.87 -14.99 -23.80
N VAL A 204 42.75 -13.72 -24.21
CA VAL A 204 43.02 -13.30 -25.60
C VAL A 204 44.49 -13.58 -25.97
N ARG A 205 45.44 -13.40 -25.06
CA ARG A 205 46.85 -13.69 -25.30
C ARG A 205 47.08 -15.20 -25.50
N GLN A 206 46.56 -16.03 -24.61
CA GLN A 206 46.66 -17.49 -24.71
C GLN A 206 46.02 -18.00 -26.00
N GLU A 207 44.89 -17.44 -26.40
CA GLU A 207 44.21 -17.84 -27.63
C GLU A 207 44.98 -17.42 -28.88
N LYS A 208 45.64 -16.25 -28.87
CA LYS A 208 46.57 -15.84 -29.95
C LYS A 208 47.75 -16.79 -30.10
N GLU A 209 48.26 -17.36 -29.00
CA GLU A 209 49.34 -18.35 -29.05
C GLU A 209 48.84 -19.69 -29.62
N LYS A 210 47.69 -20.18 -29.14
CA LYS A 210 47.06 -21.40 -29.66
C LYS A 210 46.66 -21.27 -31.13
N ALA A 211 46.23 -20.09 -31.57
CA ALA A 211 45.82 -19.83 -32.95
C ALA A 211 46.93 -20.10 -33.96
N LYS A 212 48.20 -19.97 -33.57
CA LYS A 212 49.36 -20.33 -34.42
C LYS A 212 49.43 -21.82 -34.74
N HIS A 213 48.75 -22.67 -33.97
CA HIS A 213 48.75 -24.12 -34.11
C HIS A 213 47.42 -24.66 -34.66
N TYR A 214 46.50 -23.78 -35.06
CA TYR A 214 45.25 -24.19 -35.70
C TYR A 214 45.49 -24.67 -37.12
N ILE A 215 44.65 -25.61 -37.54
CA ILE A 215 44.67 -26.18 -38.89
C ILE A 215 43.96 -25.19 -39.82
N THR A 216 44.71 -24.60 -40.74
CA THR A 216 44.20 -23.76 -41.83
C THR A 216 44.07 -24.60 -43.11
N PRO A 217 43.27 -24.19 -44.12
CA PRO A 217 43.08 -24.99 -45.34
C PRO A 217 44.38 -25.35 -46.06
N GLU A 218 45.43 -24.56 -45.90
CA GLU A 218 46.75 -24.80 -46.48
C GLU A 218 47.56 -25.88 -45.73
N ASN A 219 47.29 -26.11 -44.44
CA ASN A 219 48.02 -27.05 -43.57
C ASN A 219 47.20 -28.33 -43.24
N ILE A 220 46.14 -28.61 -44.00
CA ILE A 220 45.24 -29.75 -43.71
C ILE A 220 45.96 -31.09 -43.94
N ASP A 221 46.60 -31.27 -45.10
CA ASP A 221 47.17 -32.57 -45.48
C ASP A 221 48.35 -32.97 -44.57
N GLU A 222 49.19 -32.00 -44.18
CA GLU A 222 50.28 -32.23 -43.23
C GLU A 222 49.77 -32.59 -41.83
N ALA A 223 48.71 -31.94 -41.36
CA ALA A 223 48.09 -32.24 -40.07
C ALA A 223 47.45 -33.64 -40.03
N ILE A 224 46.81 -34.08 -41.13
CA ILE A 224 46.23 -35.42 -41.25
C ILE A 224 47.31 -36.50 -41.13
N ASN A 225 48.41 -36.36 -41.88
CA ASN A 225 49.50 -37.33 -41.83
C ASN A 225 50.13 -37.40 -40.43
N LYS A 226 50.39 -36.24 -39.81
CA LYS A 226 50.92 -36.18 -38.44
C LYS A 226 50.02 -36.85 -37.40
N ALA A 227 48.70 -36.73 -37.56
CA ALA A 227 47.74 -37.37 -36.66
C ALA A 227 47.67 -38.90 -36.84
N LEU A 228 47.83 -39.39 -38.08
CA LEU A 228 47.90 -40.82 -38.37
C LEU A 228 49.19 -41.45 -37.84
N ASP A 229 50.32 -40.75 -37.97
CA ASP A 229 51.63 -41.22 -37.52
C ASP A 229 51.79 -41.21 -35.99
N ASN A 230 51.11 -40.29 -35.30
CA ASN A 230 51.22 -40.10 -33.85
C ASN A 230 49.84 -40.22 -33.15
N PRO A 231 49.34 -41.46 -32.94
CA PRO A 231 48.12 -41.67 -32.18
C PRO A 231 48.31 -41.29 -30.70
N VAL A 232 47.50 -40.35 -30.20
CA VAL A 232 47.55 -39.89 -28.80
C VAL A 232 46.50 -40.64 -27.97
N ASP A 233 46.94 -41.27 -26.86
CA ASP A 233 46.07 -41.96 -25.89
C ASP A 233 45.69 -41.02 -24.74
N TYR A 234 44.39 -40.82 -24.53
CA TYR A 234 43.86 -40.01 -23.42
C TYR A 234 43.34 -40.88 -22.26
N GLU A 235 43.46 -42.21 -22.33
CA GLU A 235 43.00 -43.10 -21.27
C GLU A 235 43.87 -42.95 -20.01
N PHE A 236 43.24 -42.75 -18.87
CA PHE A 236 43.89 -42.76 -17.57
C PHE A 236 42.94 -43.32 -16.50
N ALA A 237 43.51 -43.89 -15.45
CA ALA A 237 42.80 -44.31 -14.24
C ALA A 237 43.14 -43.37 -13.08
N ILE A 238 42.22 -43.22 -12.14
CA ILE A 238 42.42 -42.47 -10.89
C ILE A 238 42.26 -43.46 -9.73
N ASP A 239 43.25 -43.53 -8.86
CA ASP A 239 43.19 -44.36 -7.65
C ASP A 239 42.40 -43.68 -6.52
N LEU A 240 42.11 -44.42 -5.45
CA LEU A 240 41.46 -43.89 -4.24
C LEU A 240 42.30 -42.77 -3.57
N ASP A 241 43.61 -42.76 -3.82
CA ASP A 241 44.56 -41.74 -3.36
C ASP A 241 44.70 -40.57 -4.37
N GLU A 242 43.77 -40.45 -5.34
CA GLU A 242 43.73 -39.42 -6.40
C GLU A 242 44.93 -39.41 -7.36
N ASN A 243 45.75 -40.47 -7.37
CA ASN A 243 46.87 -40.58 -8.29
C ASN A 243 46.38 -40.90 -9.71
N ILE A 244 46.89 -40.16 -10.71
CA ILE A 244 46.55 -40.32 -12.12
C ILE A 244 47.54 -41.26 -12.81
N ILE A 245 47.09 -42.45 -13.19
CA ILE A 245 47.87 -43.42 -13.97
C ILE A 245 47.47 -43.29 -15.43
N LYS A 246 48.36 -42.76 -16.26
CA LYS A 246 48.12 -42.54 -17.71
C LYS A 246 48.49 -43.76 -18.53
N GLY A 247 47.66 -44.09 -19.52
CA GLY A 247 47.90 -45.08 -20.56
C GLY A 247 47.23 -46.44 -20.32
N ARG A 248 46.79 -47.08 -21.41
CA ARG A 248 46.06 -48.37 -21.38
C ARG A 248 46.86 -49.56 -20.83
N ARG A 249 48.19 -49.55 -20.99
CA ARG A 249 49.09 -50.69 -20.69
C ARG A 249 49.97 -50.46 -19.47
N THR A 250 49.89 -49.28 -18.88
CA THR A 250 50.76 -48.84 -17.79
C THR A 250 50.23 -49.37 -16.48
N LYS A 251 51.08 -50.07 -15.73
CA LYS A 251 50.73 -50.58 -14.40
C LYS A 251 50.98 -49.49 -13.35
N PRO A 252 50.25 -49.50 -12.21
CA PRO A 252 50.54 -48.61 -11.09
C PRO A 252 51.99 -48.81 -10.66
N VAL A 253 52.77 -47.73 -10.61
CA VAL A 253 54.16 -47.79 -10.13
C VAL A 253 54.11 -47.96 -8.61
N GLN A 254 54.43 -49.15 -8.13
CA GLN A 254 54.66 -49.36 -6.70
C GLN A 254 56.07 -48.83 -6.36
N ASN A 255 56.12 -47.69 -5.66
CA ASN A 255 57.29 -47.04 -5.04
C ASN A 255 58.30 -46.32 -5.96
N LEU A 256 58.20 -44.99 -6.02
CA LEU A 256 59.17 -44.06 -6.64
C LEU A 256 60.13 -43.41 -5.61
N GLN A 257 60.57 -44.14 -4.57
CA GLN A 257 61.50 -43.59 -3.57
C GLN A 257 62.97 -44.05 -3.70
N GLU A 258 63.33 -44.94 -4.65
CA GLU A 258 64.70 -45.51 -4.67
C GLU A 258 65.64 -45.05 -5.82
N GLU A 259 65.19 -44.35 -6.86
CA GLU A 259 66.08 -44.03 -8.01
C GLU A 259 66.81 -42.66 -7.97
N ILE A 260 66.67 -41.86 -6.92
CA ILE A 260 67.42 -40.58 -6.79
C ILE A 260 68.78 -40.74 -6.05
N LYS A 261 69.17 -41.96 -5.67
CA LYS A 261 70.50 -42.24 -5.11
C LYS A 261 71.24 -43.33 -5.90
N LYS A 262 71.71 -43.00 -7.10
CA LYS A 262 72.89 -43.60 -7.74
C LYS A 262 73.45 -42.66 -8.79
#